data_AF-A0A9P5L498-F1
#
_entry.id   AF-A0A9P5L498-F1
#
_cell.length_a   1.000
_cell.length_b   1.000
_cell.length_c   1.000
_cell.angle_alpha   90.00
_cell.angle_beta   90.00
_cell.angle_gamma   90.00
#
_symmetry.space_group_name_H-M   'P 1'
#
loop_
_entity.id
_entity.type
_entity.pdbx_description
1 polymer ?
#
loop_
_entity_poly.entity_id
_entity_poly.type
_entity_poly.pdbx_seq_one_letter_code
_entity_poly.pdbx_strand_id
1 'polypeptide(L)'
;MESTVDKFDLRKHMHFRIECISANWNEMGFWEVHLRDLLTNLEYTRTAKVFISAVGGISKPRDTKFPGMETFQGEIFHTARWNHSYDYRGKRMAIIGNGCSAVQVVPEVANDVAFVKQYARSAQWYHERPNRSFTALEKWCFRHIPLLERFIRLRIFLASDRMVAAYGSTAEAENLRAKAEVHARDYIYSTAPAKYHHFLVPDFPLGCKRRIFDPDYLETLHNPKVELAPHGIESIDQTGITSTDGVRTEFDVIVLATGFEVQQFLVPMEVYGRNGRSLFQQWKENRGAQAYMGTYVHGFPNFATLFGPNTFPAHNSVLFAAEVQVAYIARTLIAPLIDRRISTLEVKQTVENQWVNGIHAQLRGGVFEAGCSNWYINSNGRNSASWPGYASTFWKQSLQPQWNVFIKTPHSRRWVLHRLKRLVVTTSPQVYALLGLILLLNSQDTIMANTASNVLGSARSFVNAFLGY
;
A
#
# COMPACT_ATOMS: atom_id res chain seq x y z
N MET A 1 -7.43 13.32 4.84
CA MET A 1 -7.59 12.23 5.84
C MET A 1 -8.50 12.68 6.97
N GLU A 2 -8.28 13.84 7.61
CA GLU A 2 -9.16 14.40 8.67
C GLU A 2 -10.65 14.40 8.28
N SER A 3 -11.02 14.93 7.11
CA SER A 3 -12.41 14.89 6.64
C SER A 3 -13.03 13.48 6.59
N THR A 4 -12.23 12.44 6.31
CA THR A 4 -12.68 11.04 6.36
C THR A 4 -12.88 10.59 7.80
N VAL A 5 -11.96 10.93 8.71
CA VAL A 5 -12.06 10.64 10.15
C VAL A 5 -13.34 11.24 10.73
N ASP A 6 -13.63 12.49 10.39
CA ASP A 6 -14.80 13.20 10.90
C ASP A 6 -16.09 12.67 10.28
N LYS A 7 -16.11 12.41 8.96
CA LYS A 7 -17.28 11.84 8.26
C LYS A 7 -17.76 10.51 8.85
N PHE A 8 -16.83 9.68 9.35
CA PHE A 8 -17.11 8.37 9.92
C PHE A 8 -17.00 8.32 11.45
N ASP A 9 -16.83 9.48 12.11
CA ASP A 9 -16.69 9.62 13.57
C ASP A 9 -15.67 8.63 14.18
N LEU A 10 -14.50 8.53 13.54
CA LEU A 10 -13.49 7.54 13.90
C LEU A 10 -12.61 7.97 15.07
N ARG A 11 -12.54 9.28 15.35
CA ARG A 11 -11.57 9.86 16.30
C ARG A 11 -11.72 9.30 17.72
N LYS A 12 -12.95 9.00 18.14
CA LYS A 12 -13.25 8.37 19.44
C LYS A 12 -12.67 6.95 19.63
N HIS A 13 -12.26 6.30 18.53
CA HIS A 13 -11.64 4.99 18.53
C HIS A 13 -10.11 5.05 18.40
N MET A 14 -9.54 6.25 18.30
CA MET A 14 -8.10 6.47 18.11
C MET A 14 -7.47 6.94 19.42
N HIS A 15 -6.36 6.31 19.78
CA HIS A 15 -5.50 6.75 20.89
C HIS A 15 -4.18 7.25 20.30
N PHE A 16 -3.99 8.56 20.29
CA PHE A 16 -2.78 9.19 19.78
C PHE A 16 -1.69 9.25 20.85
N ARG A 17 -0.42 9.37 20.42
CA ARG A 17 0.76 9.38 21.30
C ARG A 17 0.90 8.13 22.16
N ILE A 18 0.31 7.03 21.72
CA ILE A 18 0.46 5.71 22.32
C ILE A 18 1.27 4.86 21.35
N GLU A 19 2.39 4.33 21.83
CA GLU A 19 3.21 3.37 21.12
C GLU A 19 2.80 1.95 21.51
N CYS A 20 2.72 1.04 20.53
CA CYS A 20 2.56 -0.39 20.79
C CYS A 20 3.93 -1.03 20.87
N ILE A 21 4.33 -1.47 22.06
CA ILE A 21 5.63 -2.09 22.31
C ILE A 21 5.60 -3.56 21.87
N SER A 22 4.60 -4.30 22.33
CA SER A 22 4.48 -5.72 22.01
C SER A 22 3.04 -6.24 22.03
N ALA A 23 2.82 -7.36 21.36
CA ALA A 23 1.56 -8.11 21.41
C ALA A 23 1.84 -9.60 21.57
N ASN A 24 1.26 -10.21 22.60
CA ASN A 24 1.43 -11.61 22.98
C ASN A 24 0.13 -12.38 22.82
N TRP A 25 0.14 -13.49 22.07
CA TRP A 25 -1.01 -14.38 22.02
C TRP A 25 -1.12 -15.19 23.31
N ASN A 26 -2.25 -15.06 23.99
CA ASN A 26 -2.61 -15.88 25.14
C ASN A 26 -3.45 -17.07 24.66
N GLU A 27 -3.09 -18.29 25.07
CA GLU A 27 -3.80 -19.51 24.68
C GLU A 27 -5.26 -19.59 25.17
N MET A 28 -5.67 -18.69 26.08
CA MET A 28 -7.09 -18.43 26.40
C MET A 28 -7.89 -17.76 25.26
N GLY A 29 -7.25 -17.44 24.13
CA GLY A 29 -7.92 -16.95 22.92
C GLY A 29 -8.04 -15.43 22.86
N PHE A 30 -7.00 -14.70 23.26
CA PHE A 30 -6.89 -13.24 23.11
C PHE A 30 -5.44 -12.79 23.03
N TRP A 31 -5.22 -11.58 22.54
CA TRP A 31 -3.95 -10.87 22.53
C TRP A 31 -3.80 -9.98 23.75
N GLU A 32 -2.66 -10.04 24.41
CA GLU A 32 -2.20 -9.07 25.41
C GLU A 32 -1.29 -8.05 24.70
N VAL A 33 -1.73 -6.79 24.66
CA VAL A 33 -1.06 -5.72 23.93
C VAL A 33 -0.45 -4.75 24.93
N HIS A 34 0.88 -4.66 24.94
CA HIS A 34 1.65 -3.76 25.78
C HIS A 34 1.84 -2.43 25.07
N LEU A 35 1.43 -1.36 25.74
CA LEU A 35 1.35 -0.02 25.21
C LEU A 35 2.15 0.94 26.10
N ARG A 36 2.73 1.98 25.50
CA ARG A 36 3.40 3.08 26.20
C ARG A 36 2.77 4.40 25.82
N ASP A 37 2.43 5.20 26.82
CA ASP A 37 2.08 6.60 26.62
C ASP A 37 3.37 7.42 26.44
N LEU A 38 3.52 8.06 25.28
CA LEU A 38 4.74 8.81 24.93
C LEU A 38 4.86 10.16 25.64
N LEU A 39 3.80 10.65 26.30
CA LEU A 39 3.87 11.86 27.11
C LEU A 39 4.30 11.55 28.54
N THR A 40 3.78 10.48 29.12
CA THR A 40 3.99 10.13 30.54
C THR A 40 5.04 9.05 30.75
N ASN A 41 5.43 8.34 29.69
CA ASN A 41 6.22 7.10 29.72
C ASN A 41 5.58 5.97 30.53
N LEU A 42 4.29 6.05 30.86
CA LEU A 42 3.58 4.98 31.54
C LEU A 42 3.32 3.82 30.58
N GLU A 43 3.67 2.62 31.01
CA GLU A 43 3.38 1.38 30.30
C GLU A 43 2.15 0.69 30.89
N TYR A 44 1.29 0.17 30.02
CA TYR A 44 0.08 -0.55 30.42
C TYR A 44 -0.32 -1.59 29.38
N THR A 45 -1.11 -2.58 29.81
CA THR A 45 -1.57 -3.67 28.94
C THR A 45 -3.06 -3.55 28.65
N ARG A 46 -3.46 -3.84 27.41
CA ARG A 46 -4.86 -4.05 27.02
C ARG A 46 -5.04 -5.42 26.39
N THR A 47 -6.23 -5.98 26.49
CA THR A 47 -6.55 -7.25 25.84
C THR A 47 -7.43 -7.04 24.60
N ALA A 48 -7.22 -7.86 23.57
CA ALA A 48 -7.98 -7.81 22.33
C ALA A 48 -8.25 -9.21 21.78
N LYS A 49 -9.43 -9.47 21.22
CA LYS A 49 -9.70 -10.75 20.54
C LYS A 49 -9.02 -10.89 19.19
N VAL A 50 -8.70 -9.76 18.58
CA VAL A 50 -8.11 -9.63 17.24
C VAL A 50 -7.03 -8.55 17.32
N PHE A 51 -5.88 -8.81 16.70
CA PHE A 51 -4.80 -7.86 16.58
C PHE A 51 -4.52 -7.61 15.10
N ILE A 52 -4.73 -6.37 14.62
CA ILE A 52 -4.49 -6.01 13.22
C ILE A 52 -3.41 -4.95 13.20
N SER A 53 -2.28 -5.25 12.56
CA SER A 53 -1.24 -4.26 12.32
C SER A 53 -1.53 -3.48 11.05
N ALA A 54 -1.50 -2.14 11.17
CA ALA A 54 -1.62 -1.20 10.07
C ALA A 54 -0.49 -0.15 10.10
N VAL A 55 0.68 -0.52 10.64
CA VAL A 55 1.82 0.40 10.86
C VAL A 55 2.54 0.85 9.57
N GLY A 56 2.17 0.27 8.43
CA GLY A 56 2.71 0.58 7.12
C GLY A 56 4.10 0.00 6.85
N GLY A 57 4.53 0.05 5.59
CA GLY A 57 5.84 -0.42 5.12
C GLY A 57 6.83 0.71 4.78
N ILE A 58 6.41 1.97 4.88
CA ILE A 58 7.24 3.16 4.57
C ILE A 58 7.00 4.21 5.66
N SER A 59 7.31 3.85 6.91
CA SER A 59 7.04 4.70 8.09
C SER A 59 8.30 5.06 8.86
N LYS A 60 9.27 4.13 8.97
CA LYS A 60 10.53 4.35 9.68
C LYS A 60 11.62 4.85 8.71
N PRO A 61 12.11 6.10 8.86
CA PRO A 61 13.24 6.60 8.09
C PRO A 61 14.45 5.70 8.26
N ARG A 62 15.25 5.54 7.20
CA ARG A 62 16.49 4.78 7.27
C ARG A 62 17.46 5.48 8.20
N ASP A 63 17.94 4.79 9.24
CA ASP A 63 19.06 5.28 10.05
C ASP A 63 20.30 5.38 9.17
N THR A 64 20.60 6.61 8.73
CA THR A 64 21.69 6.89 7.79
C THR A 64 22.76 7.66 8.55
N LYS A 65 23.96 7.12 8.59
CA LYS A 65 25.11 7.72 9.25
C LYS A 65 26.25 7.87 8.26
N PHE A 66 26.92 9.01 8.32
CA PHE A 66 28.15 9.29 7.59
C PHE A 66 29.26 9.58 8.60
N PRO A 67 30.53 9.27 8.30
CA PRO A 67 31.65 9.63 9.17
C PRO A 67 31.65 11.12 9.50
N GLY A 68 31.70 11.50 10.78
CA GLY A 68 31.78 12.88 11.27
C GLY A 68 30.47 13.67 11.24
N MET A 69 29.36 13.06 10.82
CA MET A 69 28.03 13.67 10.75
C MET A 69 27.56 14.29 12.07
N GLU A 70 27.96 13.72 13.20
CA GLU A 70 27.66 14.19 14.56
C GLU A 70 28.35 15.51 14.94
N THR A 71 29.37 15.93 14.18
CA THR A 71 30.15 17.15 14.44
C THR A 71 29.64 18.37 13.67
N PHE A 72 28.76 18.17 12.69
CA PHE A 72 28.19 19.21 11.85
C PHE A 72 27.43 20.24 12.69
N GLN A 73 27.75 21.52 12.52
CA GLN A 73 27.20 22.62 13.31
C GLN A 73 25.88 23.17 12.75
N GLY A 74 25.53 22.81 11.52
CA GLY A 74 24.24 23.17 10.91
C GLY A 74 23.13 22.18 11.26
N GLU A 75 21.97 22.36 10.63
CA GLU A 75 20.82 21.46 10.85
C GLU A 75 20.90 20.21 9.97
N ILE A 76 20.54 19.06 10.55
CA ILE A 76 20.34 17.82 9.80
C ILE A 76 18.96 17.24 10.11
N PHE A 77 18.17 17.01 9.07
CA PHE A 77 16.89 16.32 9.23
C PHE A 77 16.54 15.45 8.03
N HIS A 78 15.77 14.40 8.28
CA HIS A 78 15.24 13.53 7.24
C HIS A 78 13.94 14.09 6.66
N THR A 79 13.71 13.91 5.36
CA THR A 79 12.49 14.38 4.66
C THR A 79 11.17 13.96 5.32
N ALA A 80 11.15 12.80 5.97
CA ALA A 80 9.99 12.30 6.73
C ALA A 80 9.79 12.94 8.12
N ARG A 81 10.77 13.68 8.62
CA ARG A 81 10.78 14.39 9.91
C ARG A 81 11.25 15.82 9.67
N TRP A 82 10.62 16.47 8.69
CA TRP A 82 10.98 17.82 8.28
C TRP A 82 10.94 18.80 9.46
N ASN A 83 12.02 19.57 9.66
CA ASN A 83 12.06 20.58 10.71
C ASN A 83 11.34 21.85 10.22
N HIS A 84 10.04 21.94 10.48
CA HIS A 84 9.21 23.08 10.06
C HIS A 84 9.55 24.41 10.78
N SER A 85 10.33 24.36 11.86
CA SER A 85 10.74 25.56 12.59
C SER A 85 12.04 26.18 12.07
N TYR A 86 12.78 25.48 11.20
CA TYR A 86 14.05 25.96 10.67
C TYR A 86 13.85 26.82 9.41
N ASP A 87 14.41 28.03 9.40
CA ASP A 87 14.40 28.92 8.24
C ASP A 87 15.60 28.63 7.32
N TYR A 88 15.34 27.92 6.22
CA TYR A 88 16.35 27.58 5.22
C TYR A 88 16.52 28.64 4.12
N ARG A 89 15.77 29.76 4.16
CA ARG A 89 15.85 30.79 3.12
C ARG A 89 17.23 31.42 3.07
N GLY A 90 17.79 31.56 1.88
CA GLY A 90 19.14 32.09 1.64
C GLY A 90 20.29 31.21 2.13
N LYS A 91 20.02 29.97 2.56
CA LYS A 91 21.03 29.02 3.05
C LYS A 91 21.62 28.15 1.93
N ARG A 92 22.78 27.56 2.18
CA ARG A 92 23.36 26.49 1.34
C ARG A 92 22.87 25.15 1.85
N MET A 93 22.15 24.42 1.00
CA MET A 93 21.51 23.16 1.35
C MET A 93 22.14 21.98 0.62
N ALA A 94 22.51 20.94 1.37
CA ALA A 94 22.81 19.63 0.80
C ALA A 94 21.56 18.75 0.83
N ILE A 95 21.27 18.04 -0.25
CA ILE A 95 20.22 17.01 -0.29
C ILE A 95 20.87 15.68 -0.61
N ILE A 96 20.81 14.72 0.31
CA ILE A 96 21.43 13.40 0.13
C ILE A 96 20.35 12.39 -0.29
N GLY A 97 20.43 11.94 -1.55
CA GLY A 97 19.51 11.00 -2.17
C GLY A 97 18.80 11.60 -3.40
N ASN A 98 18.29 10.73 -4.26
CA ASN A 98 17.57 11.10 -5.48
C ASN A 98 16.33 10.22 -5.75
N GLY A 99 15.75 9.66 -4.69
CA GLY A 99 14.44 9.00 -4.77
C GLY A 99 13.29 10.01 -4.88
N CYS A 100 12.06 9.52 -4.77
CA CYS A 100 10.86 10.35 -4.88
C CYS A 100 10.85 11.56 -3.93
N SER A 101 11.34 11.40 -2.68
CA SER A 101 11.39 12.50 -1.72
C SER A 101 12.30 13.64 -2.19
N ALA A 102 13.51 13.32 -2.67
CA ALA A 102 14.45 14.35 -3.11
C ALA A 102 13.95 15.10 -4.34
N VAL A 103 13.41 14.35 -5.31
CA VAL A 103 12.83 14.90 -6.54
C VAL A 103 11.66 15.85 -6.27
N GLN A 104 10.92 15.66 -5.17
CA GLN A 104 9.86 16.57 -4.75
C GLN A 104 10.38 17.75 -3.95
N VAL A 105 11.44 17.57 -3.15
CA VAL A 105 12.01 18.65 -2.33
C VAL A 105 12.78 19.66 -3.18
N VAL A 106 13.61 19.20 -4.13
CA VAL A 106 14.50 20.07 -4.90
C VAL A 106 13.76 21.20 -5.62
N PRO A 107 12.68 20.98 -6.39
CA PRO A 107 11.92 22.06 -7.04
C PRO A 107 11.34 23.07 -6.05
N GLU A 108 10.83 22.58 -4.92
CA GLU A 108 10.16 23.42 -3.92
C GLU A 108 11.13 24.34 -3.19
N VAL A 109 12.38 23.92 -2.95
CA VAL A 109 13.36 24.73 -2.20
C VAL A 109 14.30 25.55 -3.09
N ALA A 110 14.42 25.23 -4.38
CA ALA A 110 15.45 25.77 -5.27
C ALA A 110 15.43 27.31 -5.40
N ASN A 111 14.25 27.93 -5.30
CA ASN A 111 14.10 29.39 -5.41
C ASN A 111 14.43 30.12 -4.10
N ASP A 112 14.24 29.45 -2.97
CA ASP A 112 14.30 30.04 -1.63
C ASP A 112 15.70 29.97 -1.01
N VAL A 113 16.48 28.95 -1.37
CA VAL A 113 17.87 28.78 -0.91
C VAL A 113 18.86 29.64 -1.71
N ALA A 114 20.06 29.83 -1.16
CA ALA A 114 21.17 30.42 -1.90
C ALA A 114 21.76 29.42 -2.91
N PHE A 115 21.85 28.15 -2.52
CA PHE A 115 22.42 27.07 -3.32
C PHE A 115 21.93 25.70 -2.83
N VAL A 116 21.64 24.77 -3.75
CA VAL A 116 21.37 23.36 -3.47
C VAL A 116 22.37 22.49 -4.19
N LYS A 117 23.03 21.59 -3.44
CA LYS A 117 23.77 20.46 -4.01
C LYS A 117 23.09 19.16 -3.65
N GLN A 118 22.65 18.42 -4.65
CA GLN A 118 22.04 17.11 -4.48
C GLN A 118 23.05 16.01 -4.77
N TYR A 119 23.28 15.14 -3.79
CA TYR A 119 24.13 13.97 -3.93
C TYR A 119 23.30 12.74 -4.31
N ALA A 120 23.60 12.17 -5.48
CA ALA A 120 22.85 11.08 -6.07
C ALA A 120 23.77 9.93 -6.48
N ARG A 121 23.45 8.70 -6.07
CA ARG A 121 24.31 7.52 -6.31
C ARG A 121 23.92 6.68 -7.52
N SER A 122 22.71 6.86 -8.05
CA SER A 122 22.20 5.99 -9.11
C SER A 122 21.07 6.67 -9.85
N ALA A 123 20.95 6.44 -11.17
CA ALA A 123 19.87 6.96 -11.99
C ALA A 123 18.46 6.49 -11.54
N GLN A 124 17.43 7.16 -12.06
CA GLN A 124 16.01 6.84 -11.88
C GLN A 124 15.28 7.00 -13.22
N TRP A 125 14.21 6.23 -13.43
CA TRP A 125 13.33 6.43 -14.59
C TRP A 125 12.32 7.55 -14.32
N TYR A 126 12.39 8.62 -15.11
CA TYR A 126 11.50 9.78 -15.04
C TYR A 126 10.43 9.72 -16.14
N HIS A 127 9.23 10.15 -15.81
CA HIS A 127 8.11 10.28 -16.74
C HIS A 127 7.38 11.59 -16.49
N GLU A 128 6.77 12.13 -17.55
CA GLU A 128 5.83 13.24 -17.44
C GLU A 128 4.78 12.96 -16.37
N ARG A 129 4.49 13.98 -15.54
CA ARG A 129 3.47 13.92 -14.50
C ARG A 129 2.16 14.56 -14.99
N PRO A 130 1.14 13.78 -15.37
CA PRO A 130 -0.15 14.32 -15.80
C PRO A 130 -0.99 14.75 -14.58
N ASN A 131 -0.64 15.90 -13.97
CA ASN A 131 -1.28 16.42 -12.75
C ASN A 131 -1.87 17.82 -12.93
N ARG A 132 -2.80 17.96 -13.88
CA ARG A 132 -3.52 19.21 -14.11
C ARG A 132 -4.54 19.50 -13.01
N SER A 133 -4.86 20.78 -12.83
CA SER A 133 -6.00 21.19 -12.01
C SER A 133 -7.34 20.83 -12.67
N PHE A 134 -8.29 20.37 -11.86
CA PHE A 134 -9.67 20.16 -12.30
C PHE A 134 -10.46 21.47 -12.29
N THR A 135 -11.15 21.75 -13.39
CA THR A 135 -12.02 22.92 -13.56
C THR A 135 -13.28 22.83 -12.69
N ALA A 136 -13.97 23.95 -12.50
CA ALA A 136 -15.25 23.98 -11.78
C ALA A 136 -16.32 23.10 -12.44
N LEU A 137 -16.38 23.10 -13.78
CA LEU A 137 -17.31 22.26 -14.54
C LEU A 137 -17.02 20.77 -14.33
N GLU A 138 -15.76 20.35 -14.36
CA GLU A 138 -15.40 18.96 -14.10
C GLU A 138 -15.79 18.52 -12.69
N LYS A 139 -15.52 19.37 -11.68
CA LYS A 139 -15.95 19.12 -10.31
C LYS A 139 -17.47 19.03 -10.18
N TRP A 140 -18.21 19.86 -10.93
CA TRP A 140 -19.67 19.79 -11.01
C TRP A 140 -20.13 18.47 -11.65
N CYS A 141 -19.54 18.07 -12.78
CA CYS A 141 -19.83 16.81 -13.45
C CYS A 141 -19.59 15.60 -12.53
N PHE A 142 -18.49 15.59 -11.78
CA PHE A 142 -18.20 14.51 -10.83
C PHE A 142 -19.24 14.41 -9.71
N ARG A 143 -19.82 15.54 -9.30
CA ARG A 143 -20.84 15.59 -8.24
C ARG A 143 -22.22 15.15 -8.72
N HIS A 144 -22.59 15.49 -9.96
CA HIS A 144 -23.97 15.41 -10.42
C HIS A 144 -24.23 14.36 -11.50
N ILE A 145 -23.21 13.96 -12.29
CA ILE A 145 -23.39 12.93 -13.32
C ILE A 145 -23.15 11.56 -12.67
N PRO A 146 -24.19 10.70 -12.60
CA PRO A 146 -24.04 9.39 -11.98
C PRO A 146 -22.94 8.58 -12.65
N LEU A 147 -22.15 7.88 -11.82
CA LEU A 147 -21.08 6.95 -12.23
C LEU A 147 -19.88 7.56 -12.99
N LEU A 148 -19.88 8.84 -13.37
CA LEU A 148 -18.77 9.44 -14.11
C LEU A 148 -17.44 9.34 -13.36
N GLU A 149 -17.41 9.72 -12.08
CA GLU A 149 -16.21 9.58 -11.24
C GLU A 149 -15.75 8.11 -11.16
N ARG A 150 -16.70 7.17 -11.03
CA ARG A 150 -16.39 5.74 -10.95
C ARG A 150 -15.80 5.21 -12.26
N PHE A 151 -16.33 5.65 -13.41
CA PHE A 151 -15.79 5.30 -14.72
C PHE A 151 -14.37 5.83 -14.90
N ILE A 152 -14.10 7.08 -14.52
CA ILE A 152 -12.76 7.67 -14.59
C ILE A 152 -11.80 6.91 -13.68
N ARG A 153 -12.20 6.58 -12.45
CA ARG A 153 -11.41 5.76 -11.53
C ARG A 153 -11.13 4.37 -12.09
N LEU A 154 -12.11 3.73 -12.71
CA LEU A 154 -11.95 2.43 -13.36
C LEU A 154 -10.96 2.52 -14.53
N ARG A 155 -11.06 3.56 -15.37
CA ARG A 155 -10.14 3.78 -16.49
C ARG A 155 -8.69 3.96 -16.00
N ILE A 156 -8.48 4.78 -14.96
CA ILE A 156 -7.16 4.97 -14.35
C ILE A 156 -6.64 3.65 -13.78
N PHE A 157 -7.48 2.93 -13.02
CA PHE A 157 -7.14 1.62 -12.47
C PHE A 157 -6.70 0.65 -13.56
N LEU A 158 -7.48 0.49 -14.64
CA LEU A 158 -7.17 -0.43 -15.73
C LEU A 158 -5.89 -0.02 -16.48
N ALA A 159 -5.65 1.27 -16.67
CA ALA A 159 -4.43 1.77 -17.29
C ALA A 159 -3.19 1.47 -16.43
N SER A 160 -3.28 1.70 -15.12
CA SER A 160 -2.22 1.36 -14.15
C SER A 160 -2.00 -0.16 -14.07
N ASP A 161 -3.06 -0.96 -13.99
CA ASP A 161 -2.98 -2.42 -13.85
C ASP A 161 -2.31 -3.08 -15.06
N ARG A 162 -2.57 -2.56 -16.27
CA ARG A 162 -1.93 -3.04 -17.52
C ARG A 162 -0.41 -2.86 -17.55
N MET A 163 0.16 -1.98 -16.72
CA MET A 163 1.61 -1.78 -16.69
C MET A 163 2.38 -3.03 -16.25
N VAL A 164 1.73 -3.98 -15.55
CA VAL A 164 2.33 -5.27 -15.18
C VAL A 164 2.80 -6.06 -16.39
N ALA A 165 2.16 -5.89 -17.55
CA ALA A 165 2.55 -6.57 -18.78
C ALA A 165 4.01 -6.31 -19.18
N ALA A 166 4.62 -5.20 -18.74
CA ALA A 166 6.02 -4.86 -19.01
C ALA A 166 7.02 -5.37 -17.95
N TYR A 167 6.53 -5.99 -16.86
CA TYR A 167 7.35 -6.36 -15.69
C TYR A 167 7.85 -7.81 -15.70
N GLY A 168 7.28 -8.64 -16.56
CA GLY A 168 7.71 -10.02 -16.75
C GLY A 168 9.02 -10.16 -17.52
N SER A 169 9.44 -11.42 -17.67
CA SER A 169 10.65 -11.88 -18.37
C SER A 169 10.37 -12.47 -19.76
N THR A 170 9.13 -12.37 -20.26
CA THR A 170 8.79 -12.84 -21.60
C THR A 170 9.25 -11.83 -22.65
N ALA A 171 9.58 -12.29 -23.87
CA ALA A 171 9.98 -11.41 -24.97
C ALA A 171 8.94 -10.30 -25.27
N GLU A 172 7.65 -10.59 -25.09
CA GLU A 172 6.58 -9.59 -25.21
C GLU A 172 6.70 -8.50 -24.12
N ALA A 173 6.90 -8.90 -22.86
CA ALA A 173 7.08 -7.98 -21.75
C ALA A 173 8.34 -7.11 -21.93
N GLU A 174 9.43 -7.70 -22.39
CA GLU A 174 10.68 -7.00 -22.72
C GLU A 174 10.49 -5.97 -23.83
N ASN A 175 9.78 -6.32 -24.91
CA ASN A 175 9.47 -5.40 -26.00
C ASN A 175 8.57 -4.24 -25.56
N LEU A 176 7.55 -4.51 -24.74
CA LEU A 176 6.70 -3.47 -24.16
C LEU A 176 7.50 -2.53 -23.26
N ARG A 177 8.40 -3.09 -22.45
CA ARG A 177 9.28 -2.34 -21.57
C ARG A 177 10.25 -1.46 -22.35
N ALA A 178 10.92 -2.00 -23.37
CA ALA A 178 11.85 -1.26 -24.21
C ALA A 178 11.19 -0.02 -24.87
N LYS A 179 9.93 -0.15 -25.34
CA LYS A 179 9.17 1.00 -25.86
C LYS A 179 8.92 2.08 -24.80
N ALA A 180 8.59 1.66 -23.57
CA ALA A 180 8.38 2.58 -22.46
C ALA A 180 9.69 3.25 -22.01
N GLU A 181 10.81 2.53 -22.06
CA GLU A 181 12.15 3.04 -21.77
C GLU A 181 12.59 4.09 -22.81
N VAL A 182 12.33 3.86 -24.10
CA VAL A 182 12.58 4.86 -25.15
C VAL A 182 11.83 6.16 -24.84
N HIS A 183 10.53 6.08 -24.57
CA HIS A 183 9.73 7.26 -24.26
C HIS A 183 10.22 7.99 -22.99
N ALA A 184 10.57 7.26 -21.93
CA ALA A 184 11.11 7.83 -20.71
C ALA A 184 12.47 8.52 -20.92
N ARG A 185 13.33 7.90 -21.74
CA ARG A 185 14.64 8.45 -22.11
C ARG A 185 14.48 9.72 -22.96
N ASP A 186 13.58 9.72 -23.93
CA ASP A 186 13.29 10.89 -24.76
C ASP A 186 12.76 12.06 -23.91
N TYR A 187 11.93 11.77 -22.91
CA TYR A 187 11.49 12.76 -21.92
C TYR A 187 12.65 13.33 -21.10
N ILE A 188 13.58 12.49 -20.62
CA ILE A 188 14.79 12.95 -19.91
C ILE A 188 15.64 13.85 -20.82
N TYR A 189 15.89 13.43 -22.05
CA TYR A 189 16.72 14.20 -22.99
C TYR A 189 16.12 15.54 -23.37
N SER A 190 14.79 15.60 -23.53
CA SER A 190 14.09 16.84 -23.90
C SER A 190 13.92 17.83 -22.76
N THR A 191 13.88 17.36 -21.51
CA THR A 191 13.57 18.21 -20.35
C THR A 191 14.82 18.59 -19.54
N ALA A 192 15.73 17.63 -19.31
CA ALA A 192 16.88 17.85 -18.44
C ALA A 192 18.04 18.56 -19.17
N PRO A 193 18.88 19.34 -18.46
CA PRO A 193 20.10 19.90 -19.03
C PRO A 193 21.05 18.83 -19.56
N ALA A 194 21.65 19.07 -20.73
CA ALA A 194 22.55 18.12 -21.41
C ALA A 194 23.72 17.65 -20.54
N LYS A 195 24.24 18.52 -19.65
CA LYS A 195 25.33 18.18 -18.71
C LYS A 195 25.00 17.01 -17.78
N TYR A 196 23.73 16.71 -17.50
CA TYR A 196 23.32 15.64 -16.58
C TYR A 196 22.82 14.37 -17.27
N HIS A 197 22.71 14.36 -18.59
CA HIS A 197 22.16 13.23 -19.36
C HIS A 197 22.90 11.90 -19.10
N HIS A 198 24.23 11.96 -18.99
CA HIS A 198 25.07 10.78 -18.75
C HIS A 198 24.76 10.07 -17.42
N PHE A 199 24.21 10.80 -16.44
CA PHE A 199 23.87 10.25 -15.12
C PHE A 199 22.36 9.99 -14.96
N LEU A 200 21.51 10.81 -15.59
CA LEU A 200 20.06 10.72 -15.42
C LEU A 200 19.44 9.52 -16.16
N VAL A 201 20.02 9.10 -17.28
CA VAL A 201 19.52 7.98 -18.09
C VAL A 201 19.96 6.65 -17.46
N PRO A 202 19.02 5.80 -16.98
CA PRO A 202 19.38 4.54 -16.34
C PRO A 202 19.95 3.48 -17.28
N ASP A 203 20.79 2.61 -16.72
CA ASP A 203 21.37 1.40 -17.34
C ASP A 203 20.66 0.10 -16.91
N PHE A 204 19.61 0.21 -16.10
CA PHE A 204 18.81 -0.90 -15.59
C PHE A 204 17.37 -0.83 -16.10
N PRO A 205 16.64 -1.98 -16.17
CA PRO A 205 15.32 -2.01 -16.79
C PRO A 205 14.27 -1.21 -16.01
N LEU A 206 13.33 -0.62 -16.74
CA LEU A 206 12.19 0.09 -16.19
C LEU A 206 11.34 -0.86 -15.34
N GLY A 207 11.03 -0.42 -14.12
CA GLY A 207 10.31 -1.21 -13.12
C GLY A 207 11.22 -1.83 -12.05
N CYS A 208 12.55 -1.88 -12.27
CA CYS A 208 13.47 -2.35 -11.23
C CYS A 208 13.51 -1.43 -10.01
N LYS A 209 13.32 -0.13 -10.23
CA LYS A 209 12.94 0.84 -9.19
C LYS A 209 11.55 1.40 -9.51
N ARG A 210 10.87 1.91 -8.49
CA ARG A 210 9.61 2.63 -8.69
C ARG A 210 9.85 3.84 -9.58
N ARG A 211 9.09 3.95 -10.67
CA ARG A 211 9.15 5.07 -11.61
C ARG A 211 8.83 6.40 -10.91
N ILE A 212 9.45 7.47 -11.37
CA ILE A 212 9.23 8.82 -10.86
C ILE A 212 8.35 9.57 -11.86
N PHE A 213 7.22 10.08 -11.38
CA PHE A 213 6.46 11.09 -12.10
C PHE A 213 7.05 12.45 -11.74
N ASP A 214 7.66 13.09 -12.73
CA ASP A 214 8.49 14.28 -12.60
C ASP A 214 7.66 15.49 -12.12
N PRO A 215 7.89 16.02 -10.90
CA PRO A 215 7.21 17.20 -10.38
C PRO A 215 8.00 18.47 -10.75
N ASP A 216 8.40 18.60 -12.02
CA ASP A 216 9.26 19.69 -12.54
C ASP A 216 10.72 19.64 -12.05
N TYR A 217 11.19 18.47 -11.63
CA TYR A 217 12.56 18.26 -11.16
C TYR A 217 13.59 18.35 -12.27
N LEU A 218 13.33 17.72 -13.43
CA LEU A 218 14.28 17.78 -14.54
C LEU A 218 14.47 19.22 -15.05
N GLU A 219 13.40 20.00 -15.09
CA GLU A 219 13.43 21.41 -15.45
C GLU A 219 14.20 22.24 -14.41
N THR A 220 13.97 21.97 -13.12
CA THR A 220 14.67 22.65 -12.01
C THR A 220 16.20 22.51 -12.11
N LEU A 221 16.72 21.46 -12.73
CA LEU A 221 18.18 21.28 -12.91
C LEU A 221 18.83 22.31 -13.84
N HIS A 222 18.06 23.10 -14.60
CA HIS A 222 18.58 24.26 -15.35
C HIS A 222 18.88 25.45 -14.45
N ASN A 223 18.33 25.50 -13.23
CA ASN A 223 18.57 26.58 -12.29
C ASN A 223 20.06 26.62 -11.89
N PRO A 224 20.76 27.76 -12.04
CA PRO A 224 22.19 27.86 -11.69
C PRO A 224 22.46 27.66 -10.18
N LYS A 225 21.45 27.78 -9.32
CA LYS A 225 21.54 27.49 -7.89
C LYS A 225 21.50 25.99 -7.57
N VAL A 226 21.24 25.12 -8.54
CA VAL A 226 21.04 23.69 -8.34
C VAL A 226 22.16 22.90 -9.01
N GLU A 227 22.85 22.10 -8.22
CA GLU A 227 23.87 21.16 -8.68
C GLU A 227 23.47 19.72 -8.38
N LEU A 228 23.36 18.88 -9.42
CA LEU A 228 23.26 17.43 -9.28
C LEU A 228 24.64 16.80 -9.32
N ALA A 229 25.08 16.22 -8.21
CA ALA A 229 26.38 15.58 -8.05
C ALA A 229 26.23 14.04 -8.02
N PRO A 230 26.77 13.31 -9.03
CA PRO A 230 26.68 11.86 -9.11
C PRO A 230 27.70 11.14 -8.20
N HIS A 231 27.84 11.60 -6.96
CA HIS A 231 28.88 11.16 -6.03
C HIS A 231 28.29 10.69 -4.70
N GLY A 232 29.02 9.79 -4.03
CA GLY A 232 28.73 9.40 -2.66
C GLY A 232 29.22 10.44 -1.67
N ILE A 233 28.92 10.20 -0.39
CA ILE A 233 29.45 10.97 0.73
C ILE A 233 30.61 10.19 1.34
N GLU A 234 31.78 10.82 1.43
CA GLU A 234 32.95 10.25 2.10
C GLU A 234 32.91 10.57 3.61
N SER A 235 32.78 11.86 3.95
CA SER A 235 32.71 12.33 5.33
C SER A 235 31.97 13.66 5.43
N ILE A 236 31.56 13.99 6.65
CA ILE A 236 30.95 15.25 7.05
C ILE A 236 31.84 15.84 8.15
N ASP A 237 32.14 17.13 8.06
CA ASP A 237 32.86 17.86 9.11
C ASP A 237 31.95 18.89 9.78
N GLN A 238 32.54 19.78 10.59
CA GLN A 238 31.79 20.80 11.32
C GLN A 238 30.95 21.73 10.45
N THR A 239 31.29 21.89 9.17
CA THR A 239 30.69 22.90 8.29
C THR A 239 30.23 22.33 6.95
N GLY A 240 30.62 21.11 6.57
CA GLY A 240 30.43 20.66 5.20
C GLY A 240 30.52 19.17 4.97
N ILE A 241 30.44 18.83 3.70
CA ILE A 241 30.47 17.47 3.16
C ILE A 241 31.66 17.35 2.22
N THR A 242 32.43 16.28 2.39
CA THR A 242 33.40 15.80 1.40
C THR A 242 32.75 14.65 0.63
N SER A 243 32.60 14.81 -0.69
CA SER A 243 32.12 13.74 -1.56
C SER A 243 33.24 12.78 -1.97
N THR A 244 32.86 11.60 -2.47
CA THR A 244 33.80 10.53 -2.85
C THR A 244 34.75 10.88 -4.00
N ASP A 245 34.53 12.01 -4.68
CA ASP A 245 35.44 12.59 -5.68
C ASP A 245 36.48 13.55 -5.05
N GLY A 246 36.48 13.68 -3.72
CA GLY A 246 37.39 14.54 -2.95
C GLY A 246 36.95 16.01 -2.87
N VAL A 247 35.82 16.38 -3.48
CA VAL A 247 35.33 17.76 -3.44
C VAL A 247 34.65 18.04 -2.09
N ARG A 248 35.16 19.07 -1.40
CA ARG A 248 34.55 19.59 -0.17
C ARG A 248 33.62 20.76 -0.49
N THR A 249 32.41 20.74 0.07
CA THR A 249 31.45 21.85 -0.02
C THR A 249 30.81 22.06 1.34
N GLU A 250 30.76 23.30 1.82
CA GLU A 250 30.15 23.62 3.11
C GLU A 250 28.64 23.86 2.96
N PHE A 251 27.87 23.65 4.01
CA PHE A 251 26.42 23.76 4.00
C PHE A 251 25.94 24.28 5.35
N ASP A 252 24.81 24.99 5.34
CA ASP A 252 24.13 25.39 6.57
C ASP A 252 23.13 24.31 7.03
N VAL A 253 22.66 23.48 6.09
CA VAL A 253 21.64 22.45 6.33
C VAL A 253 21.84 21.24 5.42
N ILE A 254 21.64 20.05 5.98
CA ILE A 254 21.69 18.77 5.28
C ILE A 254 20.33 18.07 5.39
N VAL A 255 19.68 17.87 4.26
CA VAL A 255 18.41 17.15 4.16
C VAL A 255 18.66 15.71 3.71
N LEU A 256 18.28 14.75 4.56
CA LEU A 256 18.38 13.33 4.24
C LEU A 256 17.12 12.88 3.48
N ALA A 257 17.28 12.60 2.20
CA ALA A 257 16.28 11.98 1.34
C ALA A 257 16.65 10.50 1.06
N THR A 258 17.08 9.80 2.10
CA THR A 258 17.78 8.50 2.04
C THR A 258 16.84 7.30 2.14
N GLY A 259 15.54 7.54 2.26
CA GLY A 259 14.49 6.52 2.20
C GLY A 259 14.11 5.93 3.55
N PHE A 260 13.60 4.70 3.54
CA PHE A 260 12.95 4.06 4.69
C PHE A 260 13.41 2.60 4.85
N GLU A 261 13.19 2.02 6.03
CA GLU A 261 13.46 0.61 6.32
C GLU A 261 12.34 -0.32 5.82
N VAL A 262 12.16 -0.42 4.49
CA VAL A 262 10.97 -1.05 3.87
C VAL A 262 10.83 -2.56 4.10
N GLN A 263 11.90 -3.24 4.49
CA GLN A 263 11.90 -4.70 4.72
C GLN A 263 11.67 -5.08 6.19
N GLN A 264 11.76 -4.10 7.08
CA GLN A 264 11.51 -4.30 8.50
C GLN A 264 10.04 -4.05 8.80
N PHE A 265 9.22 -5.05 8.54
CA PHE A 265 7.81 -5.00 8.88
C PHE A 265 7.64 -5.02 10.40
N LEU A 266 6.70 -4.22 10.90
CA LEU A 266 6.27 -4.19 12.31
C LEU A 266 7.30 -3.61 13.31
N VAL A 267 8.54 -3.34 12.92
CA VAL A 267 9.57 -2.81 13.84
C VAL A 267 9.23 -1.37 14.29
N PRO A 268 9.40 -1.01 15.57
CA PRO A 268 10.03 -1.77 16.66
C PRO A 268 9.09 -2.69 17.46
N MET A 269 7.81 -2.77 17.09
CA MET A 269 6.82 -3.57 17.80
C MET A 269 7.14 -5.07 17.70
N GLU A 270 7.14 -5.75 18.85
CA GLU A 270 7.35 -7.18 18.93
C GLU A 270 6.03 -7.95 18.92
N VAL A 271 5.94 -9.04 18.16
CA VAL A 271 4.71 -9.85 18.08
C VAL A 271 5.06 -11.30 18.38
N TYR A 272 4.39 -11.88 19.37
CA TYR A 272 4.60 -13.23 19.84
C TYR A 272 3.31 -14.05 19.67
N GLY A 273 3.40 -15.12 18.88
CA GLY A 273 2.29 -16.02 18.58
C GLY A 273 2.21 -17.18 19.58
N ARG A 274 1.72 -18.32 19.10
CA ARG A 274 1.60 -19.56 19.89
C ARG A 274 2.91 -19.92 20.56
N ASN A 275 2.83 -20.42 21.79
CA ASN A 275 3.97 -20.86 22.60
C ASN A 275 5.08 -19.80 22.73
N GLY A 276 4.74 -18.50 22.67
CA GLY A 276 5.70 -17.41 22.76
C GLY A 276 6.61 -17.26 21.53
N ARG A 277 6.25 -17.83 20.37
CA ARG A 277 7.09 -17.74 19.16
C ARG A 277 7.13 -16.31 18.62
N SER A 278 8.31 -15.73 18.52
CA SER A 278 8.52 -14.40 17.93
C SER A 278 8.32 -14.41 16.40
N LEU A 279 7.51 -13.47 15.91
CA LEU A 279 7.29 -13.24 14.48
C LEU A 279 8.57 -12.79 13.77
N PHE A 280 9.32 -11.89 14.41
CA PHE A 280 10.59 -11.40 13.87
C PHE A 280 11.59 -12.54 13.67
N GLN A 281 11.72 -13.41 14.68
CA GLN A 281 12.60 -14.58 14.60
C GLN A 281 12.13 -15.58 13.52
N GLN A 282 10.81 -15.85 13.44
CA GLN A 282 10.25 -16.69 12.37
C GLN A 282 10.54 -16.12 10.97
N TRP A 283 10.42 -14.81 10.76
CA TRP A 283 10.79 -14.20 9.48
C TRP A 283 12.28 -14.25 9.20
N LYS A 284 13.14 -14.08 10.22
CA LYS A 284 14.59 -14.24 10.08
C LYS A 284 14.96 -15.66 9.64
N GLU A 285 14.36 -16.68 10.26
CA GLU A 285 14.52 -18.10 9.89
C GLU A 285 14.10 -18.36 8.43
N ASN A 286 13.06 -17.68 7.95
CA ASN A 286 12.61 -17.74 6.55
C ASN A 286 13.40 -16.85 5.59
N ARG A 287 14.54 -16.27 6.04
CA ARG A 287 15.38 -15.34 5.27
C ARG A 287 14.64 -14.07 4.83
N GLY A 288 13.53 -13.70 5.47
CA GLY A 288 12.76 -12.48 5.23
C GLY A 288 11.26 -12.66 5.52
N ALA A 289 10.55 -11.54 5.50
CA ALA A 289 9.15 -11.51 5.90
C ALA A 289 8.25 -12.31 4.94
N GLN A 290 7.23 -12.94 5.50
CA GLN A 290 6.26 -13.73 4.76
C GLN A 290 4.88 -13.73 5.42
N ALA A 291 3.85 -13.79 4.58
CA ALA A 291 2.47 -13.92 5.01
C ALA A 291 1.62 -14.43 3.83
N TYR A 292 0.60 -15.24 4.14
CA TYR A 292 -0.43 -15.62 3.17
C TYR A 292 -1.25 -14.39 2.78
N MET A 293 -1.29 -14.11 1.47
CA MET A 293 -1.86 -12.88 0.88
C MET A 293 -1.29 -11.58 1.47
N GLY A 294 -0.09 -11.66 2.05
CA GLY A 294 0.49 -10.54 2.81
C GLY A 294 -0.33 -10.10 4.02
N THR A 295 -1.23 -10.96 4.51
CA THR A 295 -2.21 -10.65 5.55
C THR A 295 -2.13 -11.58 6.75
N TYR A 296 -2.07 -12.90 6.54
CA TYR A 296 -2.10 -13.89 7.63
C TYR A 296 -0.77 -14.60 7.77
N VAL A 297 -0.33 -14.85 9.00
CA VAL A 297 0.92 -15.57 9.30
C VAL A 297 0.59 -16.82 10.10
N HIS A 298 1.16 -17.97 9.74
CA HIS A 298 0.95 -19.20 10.51
C HIS A 298 1.59 -19.06 11.90
N GLY A 299 0.96 -19.64 12.93
CA GLY A 299 1.40 -19.52 14.32
C GLY A 299 0.89 -18.28 15.05
N PHE A 300 0.14 -17.38 14.38
CA PHE A 300 -0.38 -16.13 14.94
C PHE A 300 -1.92 -16.07 14.78
N PRO A 301 -2.69 -16.71 15.69
CA PRO A 301 -4.14 -16.75 15.59
C PRO A 301 -4.77 -15.36 15.76
N ASN A 302 -5.84 -15.09 15.00
CA ASN A 302 -6.55 -13.81 15.03
C ASN A 302 -5.66 -12.56 14.78
N PHE A 303 -4.47 -12.77 14.22
CA PHE A 303 -3.57 -11.71 13.80
C PHE A 303 -3.72 -11.46 12.30
N ALA A 304 -3.68 -10.19 11.90
CA ALA A 304 -3.58 -9.82 10.49
C ALA A 304 -2.68 -8.61 10.29
N THR A 305 -2.03 -8.54 9.14
CA THR A 305 -1.29 -7.35 8.69
C THR A 305 -1.97 -6.72 7.49
N LEU A 306 -2.05 -5.39 7.50
CA LEU A 306 -2.35 -4.57 6.33
C LEU A 306 -1.04 -4.11 5.72
N PHE A 307 -0.98 -4.14 4.40
CA PHE A 307 0.21 -3.81 3.63
C PHE A 307 1.45 -4.61 4.06
N GLY A 308 1.23 -5.88 4.38
CA GLY A 308 2.28 -6.82 4.77
C GLY A 308 3.13 -7.33 3.60
N PRO A 309 3.95 -8.37 3.83
CA PRO A 309 4.91 -8.86 2.83
C PRO A 309 4.27 -9.20 1.49
N ASN A 310 4.99 -8.90 0.40
CA ASN A 310 4.58 -9.17 -0.99
C ASN A 310 3.23 -8.59 -1.40
N THR A 311 2.85 -7.42 -0.86
CA THR A 311 1.61 -6.71 -1.24
C THR A 311 1.87 -5.39 -1.94
N PHE A 312 3.13 -4.97 -2.10
CA PHE A 312 3.47 -3.68 -2.68
C PHE A 312 3.26 -3.70 -4.20
N PRO A 313 2.25 -3.00 -4.74
CA PRO A 313 2.09 -2.90 -6.18
C PRO A 313 2.97 -1.76 -6.69
N ALA A 314 4.05 -2.07 -7.42
CA ALA A 314 4.92 -1.02 -7.96
C ALA A 314 4.22 -0.12 -9.01
N HIS A 315 3.11 -0.59 -9.60
CA HIS A 315 2.37 0.04 -10.69
C HIS A 315 0.99 0.57 -10.29
N ASN A 316 0.45 0.17 -9.13
CA ASN A 316 -0.95 0.46 -8.76
C ASN A 316 -1.04 1.13 -7.37
N SER A 317 -2.26 1.42 -6.93
CA SER A 317 -2.55 2.13 -5.69
C SER A 317 -2.39 1.24 -4.46
N VAL A 318 -1.60 1.70 -3.49
CA VAL A 318 -1.55 1.11 -2.14
C VAL A 318 -2.90 1.14 -1.43
N LEU A 319 -3.71 2.18 -1.67
CA LEU A 319 -5.05 2.29 -1.08
C LEU A 319 -5.93 1.14 -1.53
N PHE A 320 -5.85 0.76 -2.82
CA PHE A 320 -6.62 -0.37 -3.33
C PHE A 320 -6.18 -1.69 -2.68
N ALA A 321 -4.87 -1.95 -2.58
CA ALA A 321 -4.36 -3.14 -1.90
C ALA A 321 -4.81 -3.21 -0.43
N ALA A 322 -4.78 -2.08 0.28
CA ALA A 322 -5.26 -1.98 1.66
C ALA A 322 -6.77 -2.24 1.77
N GLU A 323 -7.59 -1.64 0.89
CA GLU A 323 -9.05 -1.88 0.85
C GLU A 323 -9.38 -3.35 0.57
N VAL A 324 -8.63 -3.98 -0.34
CA VAL A 324 -8.74 -5.41 -0.66
C VAL A 324 -8.45 -6.26 0.59
N GLN A 325 -7.36 -5.99 1.31
CA GLN A 325 -7.02 -6.73 2.52
C GLN A 325 -8.01 -6.48 3.66
N VAL A 326 -8.46 -5.24 3.86
CA VAL A 326 -9.49 -4.91 4.86
C VAL A 326 -10.78 -5.68 4.56
N ALA A 327 -11.24 -5.70 3.31
CA ALA A 327 -12.42 -6.45 2.90
C ALA A 327 -12.23 -7.96 3.10
N TYR A 328 -11.03 -8.47 2.83
CA TYR A 328 -10.70 -9.88 3.07
C TYR A 328 -10.80 -10.22 4.55
N ILE A 329 -10.08 -9.48 5.42
CA ILE A 329 -10.08 -9.63 6.88
C ILE A 329 -11.50 -9.52 7.45
N ALA A 330 -12.30 -8.57 6.95
CA ALA A 330 -13.69 -8.41 7.37
C ALA A 330 -14.52 -9.68 7.13
N ARG A 331 -14.33 -10.36 5.98
CA ARG A 331 -15.07 -11.58 5.60
C ARG A 331 -14.55 -12.84 6.27
N THR A 332 -13.23 -13.00 6.38
CA THR A 332 -12.57 -14.22 6.88
C THR A 332 -12.45 -14.26 8.40
N LEU A 333 -12.22 -13.12 9.04
CA LEU A 333 -11.91 -13.02 10.48
C LEU A 333 -13.02 -12.31 11.25
N ILE A 334 -13.32 -11.06 10.91
CA ILE A 334 -14.20 -10.21 11.74
C ILE A 334 -15.65 -10.72 11.75
N ALA A 335 -16.24 -10.93 10.57
CA ALA A 335 -17.61 -11.39 10.45
C ALA A 335 -17.85 -12.74 11.16
N PRO A 336 -17.01 -13.79 10.97
CA PRO A 336 -17.16 -15.04 11.70
C PRO A 336 -17.01 -14.94 13.22
N LEU A 337 -16.16 -14.04 13.73
CA LEU A 337 -16.00 -13.80 15.16
C LEU A 337 -17.23 -13.12 15.76
N ILE A 338 -17.75 -12.07 15.09
CA ILE A 338 -18.99 -11.38 15.52
C ILE A 338 -20.18 -12.34 15.47
N ASP A 339 -20.28 -13.17 14.43
CA ASP A 339 -21.31 -14.21 14.30
C ASP A 339 -21.12 -15.35 15.31
N ARG A 340 -20.04 -15.34 16.12
CA ARG A 340 -19.67 -16.42 17.04
C ARG A 340 -19.59 -17.79 16.36
N ARG A 341 -19.23 -17.80 15.07
CA ARG A 341 -19.01 -19.03 14.29
C ARG A 341 -17.70 -19.69 14.67
N ILE A 342 -16.67 -18.87 14.85
CA ILE A 342 -15.34 -19.28 15.26
C ILE A 342 -14.89 -18.44 16.46
N SER A 343 -13.91 -18.94 17.21
CA SER A 343 -13.19 -18.18 18.26
C SER A 343 -11.77 -17.84 17.83
N THR A 344 -11.18 -18.67 16.97
CA THR A 344 -9.85 -18.44 16.38
C THR A 344 -9.85 -18.74 14.88
N LEU A 345 -9.03 -17.97 14.16
CA LEU A 345 -8.67 -18.19 12.76
C LEU A 345 -7.14 -18.13 12.64
N GLU A 346 -6.55 -19.12 11.98
CA GLU A 346 -5.11 -19.17 11.73
C GLU A 346 -4.87 -19.79 10.34
N VAL A 347 -3.92 -19.26 9.56
CA VAL A 347 -3.57 -19.86 8.26
C VAL A 347 -2.70 -21.11 8.47
N LYS A 348 -2.90 -22.14 7.66
CA LYS A 348 -2.04 -23.32 7.66
C LYS A 348 -0.64 -22.98 7.16
N GLN A 349 0.40 -23.48 7.83
CA GLN A 349 1.80 -23.28 7.44
C GLN A 349 2.09 -23.71 5.98
N THR A 350 1.56 -24.86 5.56
CA THR A 350 1.76 -25.36 4.19
C THR A 350 1.19 -24.41 3.14
N VAL A 351 0.05 -23.77 3.42
CA VAL A 351 -0.58 -22.80 2.51
C VAL A 351 0.25 -21.51 2.45
N GLU A 352 0.67 -20.98 3.61
CA GLU A 352 1.55 -19.80 3.64
C GLU A 352 2.83 -20.04 2.82
N ASN A 353 3.50 -21.17 3.05
CA ASN A 353 4.73 -21.52 2.34
C ASN A 353 4.50 -21.68 0.83
N GLN A 354 3.45 -22.40 0.42
CA GLN A 354 3.12 -22.57 -1.00
C GLN A 354 2.81 -21.25 -1.69
N TRP A 355 2.02 -20.40 -1.03
CA TRP A 355 1.68 -19.06 -1.54
C TRP A 355 2.93 -18.21 -1.77
N VAL A 356 3.78 -18.13 -0.76
CA VAL A 356 4.98 -17.30 -0.79
C VAL A 356 5.98 -17.84 -1.82
N ASN A 357 6.23 -19.15 -1.86
CA ASN A 357 7.09 -19.76 -2.87
C ASN A 357 6.56 -19.53 -4.29
N GLY A 358 5.24 -19.56 -4.49
CA GLY A 358 4.61 -19.24 -5.78
C GLY A 358 4.81 -17.78 -6.20
N ILE A 359 4.82 -16.83 -5.26
CA ILE A 359 5.17 -15.43 -5.53
C ILE A 359 6.64 -15.31 -5.93
N HIS A 360 7.56 -15.93 -5.17
CA HIS A 360 8.99 -15.90 -5.48
C HIS A 360 9.28 -16.51 -6.85
N ALA A 361 8.59 -17.58 -7.24
CA ALA A 361 8.72 -18.15 -8.58
C ALA A 361 8.32 -17.17 -9.69
N GLN A 362 7.31 -16.32 -9.46
CA GLN A 362 6.88 -15.29 -10.42
C GLN A 362 7.82 -14.07 -10.45
N LEU A 363 8.47 -13.75 -9.33
CA LEU A 363 9.41 -12.62 -9.26
C LEU A 363 10.74 -12.91 -9.97
N ARG A 364 11.15 -14.18 -10.01
CA ARG A 364 12.40 -14.61 -10.66
C ARG A 364 12.47 -14.17 -12.12
N GLY A 365 13.57 -13.51 -12.45
CA GLY A 365 13.85 -13.01 -13.80
C GLY A 365 13.01 -11.79 -14.22
N GLY A 366 12.06 -11.35 -13.39
CA GLY A 366 11.29 -10.13 -13.62
C GLY A 366 12.07 -8.87 -13.24
N VAL A 367 11.49 -7.71 -13.56
CA VAL A 367 12.14 -6.41 -13.33
C VAL A 367 12.47 -6.16 -11.85
N PHE A 368 11.70 -6.72 -10.93
CA PHE A 368 11.91 -6.55 -9.49
C PHE A 368 13.16 -7.26 -8.95
N GLU A 369 13.74 -8.18 -9.74
CA GLU A 369 14.97 -8.92 -9.42
C GLU A 369 16.09 -8.69 -10.46
N ALA A 370 15.98 -7.65 -11.29
CA ALA A 370 16.90 -7.36 -12.39
C ALA A 370 18.25 -6.73 -11.97
N GLY A 371 18.74 -7.02 -10.75
CA GLY A 371 20.09 -6.66 -10.31
C GLY A 371 20.35 -5.17 -10.00
N CYS A 372 19.37 -4.28 -10.13
CA CYS A 372 19.56 -2.88 -9.71
C CYS A 372 19.51 -2.71 -8.18
N SER A 373 20.11 -1.64 -7.66
CA SER A 373 19.96 -1.26 -6.25
C SER A 373 18.51 -0.86 -5.95
N ASN A 374 17.75 -1.74 -5.30
CA ASN A 374 16.37 -1.49 -4.92
C ASN A 374 16.13 -1.84 -3.45
N TRP A 375 14.98 -1.39 -2.92
CA TRP A 375 14.60 -1.63 -1.52
C TRP A 375 13.73 -2.87 -1.34
N TYR A 376 13.43 -3.62 -2.41
CA TYR A 376 12.58 -4.81 -2.37
C TYR A 376 13.31 -6.04 -1.83
N ILE A 377 14.61 -6.16 -2.13
CA ILE A 377 15.45 -7.35 -1.88
C ILE A 377 16.34 -7.16 -0.65
N ASN A 378 16.28 -8.10 0.28
CA ASN A 378 17.10 -8.04 1.51
C ASN A 378 18.52 -8.59 1.31
N SER A 379 19.35 -8.49 2.36
CA SER A 379 20.73 -9.00 2.36
C SER A 379 20.84 -10.51 2.09
N ASN A 380 19.76 -11.27 2.29
CA ASN A 380 19.69 -12.69 1.97
C ASN A 380 19.20 -12.96 0.53
N GLY A 381 19.01 -11.92 -0.30
CA GLY A 381 18.52 -12.03 -1.67
C GLY A 381 17.00 -12.27 -1.79
N ARG A 382 16.22 -12.08 -0.72
CA ARG A 382 14.77 -12.34 -0.72
C ARG A 382 13.96 -11.07 -0.97
N ASN A 383 13.08 -11.11 -1.96
CA ASN A 383 12.11 -10.04 -2.22
C ASN A 383 10.86 -10.20 -1.33
N SER A 384 10.79 -9.43 -0.25
CA SER A 384 9.66 -9.51 0.71
C SER A 384 8.63 -8.39 0.52
N ALA A 385 8.82 -7.52 -0.47
CA ALA A 385 7.99 -6.34 -0.67
C ALA A 385 7.05 -6.45 -1.88
N SER A 386 7.58 -6.90 -3.03
CA SER A 386 6.91 -6.77 -4.32
C SER A 386 5.75 -7.77 -4.50
N TRP A 387 4.66 -7.29 -5.08
CA TRP A 387 3.63 -8.12 -5.70
C TRP A 387 3.88 -8.22 -7.22
N PRO A 388 4.09 -9.42 -7.80
CA PRO A 388 4.44 -9.59 -9.21
C PRO A 388 3.25 -9.51 -10.16
N GLY A 389 2.03 -9.70 -9.65
CA GLY A 389 0.83 -9.81 -10.47
C GLY A 389 0.09 -8.49 -10.67
N TYR A 390 -1.03 -8.60 -11.36
CA TYR A 390 -2.04 -7.54 -11.46
C TYR A 390 -2.68 -7.27 -10.08
N ALA A 391 -3.05 -6.03 -9.80
CA ALA A 391 -3.85 -5.71 -8.63
C ALA A 391 -5.25 -6.35 -8.73
N SER A 392 -5.79 -6.49 -9.96
CA SER A 392 -7.05 -7.20 -10.20
C SER A 392 -7.01 -8.69 -9.83
N THR A 393 -5.88 -9.38 -10.03
CA THR A 393 -5.74 -10.79 -9.61
C THR A 393 -5.66 -10.91 -8.10
N PHE A 394 -4.94 -10.01 -7.43
CA PHE A 394 -4.92 -9.92 -5.96
C PHE A 394 -6.32 -9.70 -5.39
N TRP A 395 -7.07 -8.77 -5.96
CA TRP A 395 -8.47 -8.55 -5.60
C TRP A 395 -9.34 -9.79 -5.82
N LYS A 396 -9.28 -10.40 -7.01
CA LYS A 396 -10.06 -11.60 -7.35
C LYS A 396 -9.81 -12.75 -6.37
N GLN A 397 -8.55 -12.98 -6.00
CA GLN A 397 -8.17 -14.03 -5.05
C GLN A 397 -8.74 -13.79 -3.65
N SER A 398 -8.97 -12.52 -3.26
CA SER A 398 -9.55 -12.15 -1.96
C SER A 398 -11.09 -12.17 -1.90
N LEU A 399 -11.78 -12.27 -3.05
CA LEU A 399 -13.23 -12.08 -3.11
C LEU A 399 -13.99 -13.14 -2.32
N GLN A 400 -13.58 -14.41 -2.45
CA GLN A 400 -14.23 -15.53 -1.79
C GLN A 400 -13.27 -16.19 -0.79
N PRO A 401 -13.60 -16.18 0.51
CA PRO A 401 -12.85 -16.91 1.53
C PRO A 401 -12.67 -18.39 1.20
N GLN A 402 -11.43 -18.81 0.98
CA GLN A 402 -11.09 -20.23 0.83
C GLN A 402 -10.97 -20.87 2.22
N TRP A 403 -12.09 -21.31 2.80
CA TRP A 403 -12.11 -21.75 4.20
C TRP A 403 -11.17 -22.94 4.50
N ASN A 404 -10.82 -23.75 3.52
CA ASN A 404 -9.90 -24.89 3.66
C ASN A 404 -8.45 -24.48 3.96
N VAL A 405 -8.07 -23.22 3.71
CA VAL A 405 -6.72 -22.72 3.99
C VAL A 405 -6.48 -22.39 5.47
N PHE A 406 -7.56 -22.25 6.24
CA PHE A 406 -7.51 -21.84 7.65
C PHE A 406 -7.80 -22.99 8.61
N ILE A 407 -7.01 -23.06 9.67
CA ILE A 407 -7.33 -23.73 10.93
C ILE A 407 -8.32 -22.82 11.68
N LYS A 408 -9.42 -23.40 12.17
CA LYS A 408 -10.54 -22.67 12.77
C LYS A 408 -11.01 -23.41 14.02
N THR A 409 -11.12 -22.72 15.14
CA THR A 409 -11.80 -23.28 16.32
C THR A 409 -13.27 -22.85 16.31
N PRO A 410 -14.22 -23.80 16.23
CA PRO A 410 -15.65 -23.47 16.32
C PRO A 410 -16.01 -22.82 17.66
N HIS A 411 -16.99 -21.91 17.68
CA HIS A 411 -17.41 -21.24 18.92
C HIS A 411 -18.84 -21.59 19.34
N SER A 412 -19.86 -21.26 18.53
CA SER A 412 -21.27 -21.55 18.85
C SER A 412 -21.98 -22.26 17.72
N ARG A 413 -22.79 -23.28 18.03
CA ARG A 413 -23.70 -23.92 17.06
C ARG A 413 -24.84 -22.99 16.62
N ARG A 414 -25.13 -21.95 17.41
CA ARG A 414 -26.17 -20.94 17.13
C ARG A 414 -25.66 -19.76 16.30
N TRP A 415 -24.47 -19.86 15.68
CA TRP A 415 -23.87 -18.77 14.92
C TRP A 415 -24.76 -18.22 13.79
N VAL A 416 -25.66 -19.06 13.23
CA VAL A 416 -26.63 -18.64 12.22
C VAL A 416 -27.58 -17.56 12.77
N LEU A 417 -28.04 -17.70 14.02
CA LEU A 417 -28.90 -16.71 14.67
C LEU A 417 -28.16 -15.39 14.91
N HIS A 418 -26.89 -15.47 15.32
CA HIS A 418 -26.04 -14.28 15.50
C HIS A 418 -25.81 -13.55 14.18
N ARG A 419 -25.59 -14.30 13.09
CA ARG A 419 -25.47 -13.74 11.74
C ARG A 419 -26.76 -13.05 11.30
N LEU A 420 -27.91 -13.69 11.48
CA LEU A 420 -29.21 -13.10 11.17
C LEU A 420 -29.42 -11.80 11.95
N LYS A 421 -29.16 -11.82 13.27
CA LYS A 421 -29.23 -10.62 14.11
C LYS A 421 -28.31 -9.50 13.59
N ARG A 422 -27.06 -9.81 13.25
CA ARG A 422 -26.13 -8.83 12.67
C ARG A 422 -26.68 -8.24 11.39
N LEU A 423 -27.13 -9.07 10.45
CA LEU A 423 -27.71 -8.61 9.19
C LEU A 423 -28.90 -7.68 9.43
N VAL A 424 -29.81 -8.03 10.36
CA VAL A 424 -30.94 -7.19 10.77
C VAL A 424 -30.50 -5.81 11.26
N VAL A 425 -29.44 -5.74 12.07
CA VAL A 425 -28.96 -4.49 12.67
C VAL A 425 -28.13 -3.64 11.69
N THR A 426 -27.36 -4.26 10.79
CA THR A 426 -26.38 -3.54 9.95
C THR A 426 -26.86 -3.21 8.54
N THR A 427 -27.96 -3.80 8.08
CA THR A 427 -28.46 -3.54 6.72
C THR A 427 -29.23 -2.22 6.70
N SER A 428 -28.96 -1.37 5.72
CA SER A 428 -29.63 -0.07 5.65
C SER A 428 -31.13 -0.23 5.33
N PRO A 429 -32.00 0.68 5.82
CA PRO A 429 -33.42 0.68 5.46
C PRO A 429 -33.67 0.70 3.96
N GLN A 430 -32.78 1.32 3.18
CA GLN A 430 -32.87 1.39 1.71
C GLN A 430 -32.67 0.02 1.06
N VAL A 431 -31.78 -0.81 1.60
CA VAL A 431 -31.58 -2.18 1.12
C VAL A 431 -32.79 -3.04 1.47
N TYR A 432 -33.40 -2.84 2.65
CA TYR A 432 -34.67 -3.50 2.98
C TYR A 432 -35.81 -3.07 2.07
N ALA A 433 -35.90 -1.77 1.75
CA ALA A 433 -36.89 -1.27 0.81
C ALA A 433 -36.69 -1.87 -0.59
N LEU A 434 -35.44 -1.97 -1.07
CA LEU A 434 -35.13 -2.58 -2.36
C LEU A 434 -35.48 -4.08 -2.39
N LEU A 435 -35.10 -4.83 -1.35
CA LEU A 435 -35.47 -6.24 -1.22
C LEU A 435 -36.99 -6.43 -1.14
N GLY A 436 -37.68 -5.56 -0.40
CA GLY A 436 -39.14 -5.53 -0.35
C GLY A 436 -39.75 -5.26 -1.72
N LEU A 437 -39.17 -4.33 -2.49
CA LEU A 437 -39.62 -4.01 -3.85
C LEU A 437 -39.40 -5.19 -4.81
N ILE A 438 -38.25 -5.86 -4.72
CA ILE A 438 -37.95 -7.08 -5.51
C ILE A 438 -38.92 -8.21 -5.14
N LEU A 439 -39.21 -8.39 -3.85
CA LEU A 439 -40.18 -9.39 -3.38
C LEU A 439 -41.60 -9.05 -3.85
N LEU A 440 -41.99 -7.77 -3.83
CA LEU A 440 -43.27 -7.31 -4.34
C LEU A 440 -43.39 -7.53 -5.85
N LEU A 441 -42.36 -7.20 -6.62
CA LEU A 441 -42.33 -7.45 -8.07
C LEU A 441 -42.41 -8.94 -8.40
N ASN A 442 -41.64 -9.78 -7.70
CA ASN A 442 -41.74 -11.24 -7.87
C ASN A 442 -43.10 -11.80 -7.41
N SER A 443 -43.71 -11.22 -6.37
CA SER A 443 -45.05 -11.60 -5.94
C SER A 443 -46.12 -11.16 -6.94
N GLN A 444 -45.95 -10.02 -7.61
CA GLN A 444 -46.81 -9.56 -8.69
C GLN A 444 -46.68 -10.45 -9.93
N ASP A 445 -45.49 -10.92 -10.27
CA ASP A 445 -45.29 -11.90 -11.34
C ASP A 445 -45.97 -13.24 -11.00
N THR A 446 -45.93 -13.65 -9.73
CA THR A 446 -46.61 -14.87 -9.25
C THR A 446 -48.14 -14.69 -9.23
N ILE A 447 -48.64 -13.51 -8.86
CA ILE A 447 -50.06 -13.18 -8.89
C ILE A 447 -50.57 -13.07 -10.33
N MET A 448 -49.84 -12.41 -11.23
CA MET A 448 -50.13 -12.30 -12.67
C MET A 448 -50.10 -13.66 -13.36
N ALA A 449 -49.17 -14.54 -13.01
CA ALA A 449 -49.14 -15.92 -13.50
C ALA A 449 -50.36 -16.73 -13.01
N ASN A 450 -50.79 -16.53 -11.76
CA ASN A 450 -52.01 -17.15 -11.22
C ASN A 450 -53.31 -16.52 -11.75
N THR A 451 -53.31 -15.23 -12.11
CA THR A 451 -54.47 -14.60 -12.76
C THR A 451 -54.56 -15.03 -14.22
N ALA A 452 -53.45 -15.13 -14.93
CA ALA A 452 -53.41 -15.65 -16.30
C ALA A 452 -53.84 -17.13 -16.37
N SER A 453 -53.43 -17.97 -15.42
CA SER A 453 -53.88 -19.37 -15.35
C SER A 453 -55.37 -19.49 -15.00
N ASN A 454 -55.88 -18.63 -14.11
CA ASN A 454 -57.31 -18.57 -13.80
C ASN A 454 -58.16 -18.04 -14.96
N VAL A 455 -57.68 -17.02 -15.70
CA VAL A 455 -58.36 -16.48 -16.89
C VAL A 455 -58.35 -17.50 -18.04
N LEU A 456 -57.24 -18.22 -18.24
CA LEU A 456 -57.17 -19.33 -19.20
C LEU A 456 -58.04 -20.53 -18.80
N GLY A 457 -58.13 -20.83 -17.49
CA GLY A 457 -59.04 -21.85 -16.96
C GLY A 457 -60.52 -21.48 -17.15
N SER A 458 -60.86 -20.20 -16.96
CA SER A 458 -62.20 -19.64 -17.18
C SER A 458 -62.58 -19.66 -18.66
N ALA A 459 -61.65 -19.29 -19.55
CA ALA A 459 -61.86 -19.34 -21.00
C ALA A 459 -62.05 -20.77 -21.50
N ARG A 460 -61.34 -21.76 -20.92
CA ARG A 460 -61.49 -23.18 -21.25
C ARG A 460 -62.84 -23.75 -20.77
N SER A 461 -63.32 -23.33 -19.61
CA SER A 461 -64.66 -23.64 -19.10
C SER A 461 -65.77 -23.04 -19.97
N PHE A 462 -65.57 -21.82 -20.47
CA PHE A 462 -66.54 -21.15 -21.35
C PHE A 462 -66.60 -21.80 -22.74
N VAL A 463 -65.46 -22.21 -23.30
CA VAL A 463 -65.37 -22.91 -24.59
C VAL A 463 -65.98 -24.32 -24.50
N ASN A 464 -65.79 -25.05 -23.40
CA ASN A 464 -66.41 -26.37 -23.22
C ASN A 464 -67.94 -26.28 -23.04
N ALA A 465 -68.45 -25.23 -22.41
CA ALA A 465 -69.90 -25.01 -22.29
C ALA A 465 -70.57 -24.61 -23.63
N PHE A 466 -69.80 -24.06 -24.59
CA PHE A 466 -70.32 -23.61 -25.89
C PHE A 466 -70.18 -24.66 -27.00
N LEU A 467 -69.27 -25.63 -26.86
CA LEU A 467 -68.98 -26.65 -27.88
C LEU A 467 -69.49 -28.06 -27.56
N GLY A 468 -70.23 -28.25 -26.45
CA GLY A 468 -70.98 -29.48 -26.20
C GLY A 468 -70.13 -30.76 -26.23
N TYR A 469 -69.25 -30.92 -25.25
CA TYR A 469 -68.72 -32.21 -24.82
C TYR A 469 -68.84 -32.33 -23.31
#